data_AF-A0A7C3LH43-F1
#
_entry.id   AF-A0A7C3LH43-F1
#
_cell.length_a   1.000
_cell.length_b   1.000
_cell.length_c   1.000
_cell.angle_alpha   90.00
_cell.angle_beta   90.00
_cell.angle_gamma   90.00
#
_symmetry.space_group_name_H-M   'P 1'
#
loop_
_entity.id
_entity.type
_entity.pdbx_description
1 polymer ?
#
loop_
_entity_poly.entity_id
_entity_poly.type
_entity_poly.pdbx_seq_one_letter_code
_entity_poly.pdbx_strand_id
1 'polypeptide(L)'
;MPEVTGAIQHEGPLVEVLIGLSLSTIRQMRLALQPIPAPMQVRALIDTGSETSSVDRTIVARLGLPFAGVAMVNLPAAGGLNLASQH
;
A
#
# COMPACT_ATOMS: atom_id res chain seq x y z
N MET A 1 16.23 12.83 -10.34
CA MET A 1 15.54 12.61 -9.06
C MET A 1 14.05 12.69 -9.32
N PRO A 2 13.20 11.87 -8.68
CA PRO A 2 11.76 12.08 -8.74
C PRO A 2 11.41 13.46 -8.16
N GLU A 3 10.45 14.14 -8.76
CA GLU A 3 9.94 15.44 -8.33
C GLU A 3 8.45 15.29 -8.00
N VAL A 4 8.02 15.87 -6.88
CA VAL A 4 6.60 15.96 -6.51
C VAL A 4 6.14 17.37 -6.82
N THR A 5 5.23 17.50 -7.77
CA THR A 5 4.62 18.78 -8.15
C THR A 5 3.16 18.81 -7.67
N GLY A 6 2.75 19.93 -7.09
CA GLY A 6 1.41 20.08 -6.52
C GLY A 6 1.38 20.90 -5.25
N ALA A 7 0.18 21.24 -4.79
CA ALA A 7 -0.01 21.93 -3.50
C ALA A 7 0.15 20.92 -2.35
N ILE A 8 1.06 21.21 -1.43
CA ILE A 8 1.15 20.50 -0.15
C ILE A 8 -0.01 20.98 0.71
N GLN A 9 -0.89 20.05 1.09
CA GLN A 9 -2.05 20.33 1.94
C GLN A 9 -1.67 20.25 3.42
N HIS A 10 -2.62 20.54 4.32
CA HIS A 10 -2.38 20.44 5.76
C HIS A 10 -2.04 19.00 6.18
N GLU A 11 -2.58 18.03 5.47
CA GLU A 11 -2.35 16.59 5.61
C GLU A 11 -1.00 16.14 5.00
N GLY A 12 -0.30 17.02 4.28
CA GLY A 12 0.98 16.75 3.63
C GLY A 12 0.89 16.58 2.11
N PRO A 13 1.98 16.08 1.47
CA PRO A 13 2.02 15.82 0.03
C PRO A 13 1.23 14.56 -0.33
N LEU A 14 -0.06 14.73 -0.63
CA LEU A 14 -0.94 13.65 -1.07
C LEU A 14 -0.90 13.47 -2.59
N VAL A 15 -0.88 12.22 -3.05
CA VAL A 15 -0.98 11.84 -4.47
C VAL A 15 -2.05 10.77 -4.68
N GLU A 16 -2.73 10.83 -5.83
CA GLU A 16 -3.65 9.77 -6.25
C GLU A 16 -2.86 8.57 -6.79
N VAL A 17 -3.14 7.37 -6.26
CA VAL A 17 -2.49 6.12 -6.68
C VAL A 17 -3.51 5.02 -6.89
N LEU A 18 -3.11 4.02 -7.69
CA LEU A 18 -3.83 2.75 -7.82
C LEU A 18 -3.10 1.67 -7.04
N ILE A 19 -3.81 0.99 -6.15
CA ILE A 19 -3.33 -0.20 -5.45
C ILE A 19 -3.99 -1.42 -6.07
N GLY A 20 -3.18 -2.33 -6.59
CA GLY A 20 -3.62 -3.58 -7.20
C GLY A 20 -2.69 -4.72 -6.88
N LEU A 21 -3.06 -5.91 -7.34
CA LEU A 21 -2.25 -7.11 -7.19
C LEU A 21 -1.01 -7.06 -8.09
N SER A 22 0.07 -7.69 -7.65
CA SER A 22 1.28 -7.84 -8.46
C SER A 22 1.00 -8.63 -9.74
N LEU A 23 1.81 -8.43 -10.78
CA LEU A 23 1.64 -9.14 -12.05
C LEU A 23 1.78 -10.67 -11.88
N SER A 24 2.65 -11.13 -10.99
CA SER A 24 2.81 -12.56 -10.69
C SER A 24 1.55 -13.13 -10.03
N THR A 25 0.98 -12.44 -9.05
CA THR A 25 -0.29 -12.83 -8.42
C THR A 25 -1.43 -12.87 -9.44
N ILE A 26 -1.56 -11.82 -10.29
CA ILE A 26 -2.58 -11.77 -11.35
C ILE A 26 -2.44 -12.95 -12.31
N ARG A 27 -1.21 -13.32 -12.70
CA ARG A 27 -0.95 -14.48 -13.57
C ARG A 27 -1.36 -15.79 -12.90
N GLN A 28 -1.02 -15.98 -11.63
CA GLN A 28 -1.43 -17.17 -10.86
C GLN A 28 -2.95 -17.29 -10.77
N MET A 29 -3.66 -16.19 -10.48
CA MET A 29 -5.12 -16.18 -10.41
C MET A 29 -5.78 -16.50 -11.74
N ARG A 30 -5.25 -15.96 -12.86
CA ARG A 30 -5.75 -16.29 -14.21
C ARG A 30 -5.62 -17.78 -14.52
N LEU A 31 -4.47 -18.38 -14.22
CA LEU A 31 -4.24 -19.81 -14.43
C LEU A 31 -5.17 -20.67 -13.56
N ALA A 32 -5.49 -20.20 -12.36
CA ALA A 32 -6.41 -20.85 -11.44
C ALA A 32 -7.90 -20.55 -11.69
N LEU A 33 -8.23 -19.81 -12.77
CA LEU A 33 -9.58 -19.33 -13.09
C LEU A 33 -10.26 -18.59 -11.92
N GLN A 34 -9.46 -17.89 -11.11
CA GLN A 34 -9.94 -17.12 -9.97
C GLN A 34 -10.30 -15.68 -10.40
N PRO A 35 -11.36 -15.08 -9.84
CA PRO A 35 -11.70 -13.68 -10.08
C PRO A 35 -10.56 -12.75 -9.63
N ILE A 36 -10.20 -11.77 -10.44
CA ILE A 36 -9.13 -10.81 -10.14
C ILE A 36 -9.78 -9.52 -9.61
N PRO A 37 -9.50 -9.11 -8.37
CA PRO A 37 -9.98 -7.85 -7.83
C PRO A 37 -9.54 -6.67 -8.70
N ALA A 38 -10.44 -5.71 -8.92
CA ALA A 38 -10.09 -4.46 -9.58
C ALA A 38 -9.12 -3.65 -8.70
N PRO A 39 -8.13 -2.94 -9.30
CA PRO A 39 -7.31 -2.00 -8.56
C PRO A 39 -8.18 -0.94 -7.87
N MET A 40 -7.75 -0.49 -6.70
CA MET A 40 -8.41 0.52 -5.91
C MET A 40 -7.71 1.87 -6.05
N GLN A 41 -8.47 2.91 -6.36
CA GLN A 41 -7.98 4.28 -6.33
C GLN A 41 -8.00 4.83 -4.90
N VAL A 42 -6.85 5.35 -4.45
CA VAL A 42 -6.67 5.86 -3.09
C VAL A 42 -5.75 7.07 -3.09
N ARG A 43 -5.83 7.88 -2.03
CA ARG A 43 -4.87 8.94 -1.73
C ARG A 43 -3.74 8.38 -0.88
N ALA A 44 -2.50 8.54 -1.33
CA ALA A 44 -1.30 8.17 -0.60
C ALA A 44 -0.52 9.40 -0.17
N LEU A 45 0.01 9.38 1.05
CA LEU A 45 0.95 10.38 1.56
C LEU A 45 2.37 10.03 1.12
N ILE A 46 3.08 10.99 0.53
CA ILE A 46 4.53 10.86 0.32
C ILE A 46 5.23 11.12 1.67
N ASP A 47 5.61 10.04 2.34
CA ASP A 47 6.35 10.08 3.59
C ASP A 47 7.83 9.75 3.35
N THR A 48 8.67 10.79 3.32
CA THR A 48 10.13 10.64 3.17
C THR A 48 10.81 10.11 4.43
N GLY A 49 10.09 10.03 5.56
CA GLY A 49 10.54 9.39 6.80
C GLY A 49 10.31 7.88 6.83
N SER A 50 9.65 7.31 5.83
CA SER A 50 9.42 5.87 5.71
C SER A 50 10.37 5.23 4.70
N GLU A 51 10.95 4.08 5.06
CA GLU A 51 11.77 3.27 4.15
C GLU A 51 10.90 2.43 3.19
N THR A 52 9.62 2.23 3.52
CA THR A 52 8.71 1.36 2.78
C THR A 52 7.33 1.98 2.58
N SER A 53 6.65 1.61 1.49
CA SER A 53 5.24 1.93 1.33
C SER A 53 4.37 1.09 2.25
N SER A 54 3.51 1.74 3.03
CA SER A 54 2.52 1.08 3.89
C SER A 54 1.12 1.31 3.33
N VAL A 55 0.26 0.29 3.42
CA VAL A 55 -1.12 0.34 2.91
C VAL A 55 -2.08 0.11 4.08
N ASP A 56 -3.16 0.88 4.11
CA ASP A 56 -4.20 0.72 5.13
C ASP A 56 -4.82 -0.70 5.08
N ARG A 57 -5.02 -1.30 6.26
CA ARG A 57 -5.54 -2.66 6.40
C ARG A 57 -6.90 -2.86 5.71
N THR A 58 -7.75 -1.83 5.65
CA THR A 58 -9.06 -1.90 5.00
C THR A 58 -8.94 -2.05 3.48
N ILE A 59 -7.90 -1.47 2.87
CA ILE A 59 -7.58 -1.64 1.44
C ILE A 59 -7.08 -3.05 1.20
N VAL A 60 -6.14 -3.52 2.02
CA VAL A 60 -5.58 -4.88 1.94
C VAL A 60 -6.69 -5.94 2.04
N ALA A 61 -7.61 -5.78 3.00
CA ALA A 61 -8.75 -6.69 3.17
C ALA A 61 -9.65 -6.76 1.92
N ARG A 62 -9.84 -5.65 1.20
CA ARG A 62 -10.63 -5.60 -0.03
C ARG A 62 -9.92 -6.24 -1.23
N LEU A 63 -8.59 -6.29 -1.22
CA LEU A 63 -7.80 -6.98 -2.24
C LEU A 63 -7.74 -8.50 -2.00
N GLY A 64 -8.21 -8.99 -0.85
CA GLY A 64 -8.23 -10.42 -0.53
C GLY A 64 -6.83 -11.04 -0.44
N LEU A 65 -5.82 -10.23 -0.09
CA LEU A 65 -4.44 -10.70 -0.01
C LEU A 65 -4.27 -11.67 1.17
N PRO A 66 -3.60 -12.82 0.97
CA PRO A 66 -3.30 -13.73 2.05
C PRO A 66 -2.36 -13.05 3.05
N PHE A 67 -2.47 -13.42 4.32
CA PHE A 67 -1.47 -12.99 5.31
C PHE A 67 -0.14 -13.69 5.04
N ALA A 68 0.94 -12.93 4.92
CA ALA A 68 2.28 -13.43 4.63
C ALA A 68 3.22 -13.38 5.84
N GLY A 69 2.94 -12.55 6.85
CA GLY A 69 3.78 -12.46 8.05
C GLY A 69 3.61 -11.14 8.81
N VAL A 70 4.52 -10.88 9.75
CA VAL A 70 4.65 -9.57 10.42
C VAL A 70 6.09 -9.09 10.33
N ALA A 71 6.25 -7.79 10.19
CA ALA A 71 7.55 -7.13 10.27
C ALA A 71 7.51 -6.01 11.31
N MET A 72 8.65 -5.78 11.96
CA MET A 72 8.83 -4.55 12.73
C MET A 72 9.03 -3.40 11.74
N VAL A 73 8.24 -2.34 11.89
CA VAL A 73 8.36 -1.12 11.11
C VAL A 73 8.49 0.06 12.05
N ASN A 74 9.35 1.01 11.71
CA ASN A 74 9.34 2.31 12.34
C ASN A 74 8.32 3.18 11.59
N LEU A 75 7.17 3.42 12.23
CA LEU A 75 6.13 4.30 11.69
C LEU A 75 5.97 5.48 12.65
N PRO A 76 6.78 6.55 12.53
CA PRO A 76 6.73 7.70 13.44
C PRO A 76 5.33 8.33 13.53
N ALA A 77 4.60 8.36 12.41
CA ALA A 77 3.21 8.82 12.35
C ALA A 77 2.24 8.00 13.23
N ALA A 78 2.61 6.79 13.62
CA ALA A 78 1.85 5.89 14.49
C ALA A 78 2.54 5.65 15.86
N GLY A 79 3.38 6.59 16.31
CA GLY A 79 4.02 6.52 17.63
C GLY A 79 5.34 5.72 17.68
N GLY A 80 5.95 5.42 16.53
CA GLY A 80 7.29 4.82 16.45
C GLY A 80 7.28 3.34 16.07
N LEU A 81 8.07 2.52 16.78
CA LEU A 81 8.29 1.10 16.46
C LEU A 81 7.01 0.28 16.66
N ASN A 82 6.53 -0.35 15.60
CA ASN A 82 5.28 -1.11 15.58
C ASN A 82 5.41 -2.42 14.78
N LEU A 83 4.43 -3.31 14.92
CA LEU A 83 4.27 -4.49 14.06
C LEU A 83 3.31 -4.16 12.91
N ALA A 84 3.75 -4.39 11.68
CA ALA A 84 2.92 -4.33 10.48
C ALA A 84 2.76 -5.73 9.87
N SER A 85 1.56 -6.03 9.38
CA SER A 85 1.28 -7.26 8.65
C SER A 85 1.85 -7.19 7.23
N GLN A 86 2.59 -8.22 6.85
CA GLN A 86 2.95 -8.51 5.47
C GLN A 86 1.80 -9.27 4.82
N HIS A 87 1.44 -8.88 3.60
CA HIS A 87 0.36 -9.43 2.79
C HIS A 87 0.82 -9.56 1.34
#